data_AF-A0A433KB01-F1
#
_entry.id   AF-A0A433KB01-F1
#
_cell.length_a   1.000
_cell.length_b   1.000
_cell.length_c   1.000
_cell.angle_alpha   90.00
_cell.angle_beta   90.00
_cell.angle_gamma   90.00
#
_symmetry.space_group_name_H-M   'P 1'
#
loop_
_entity.id
_entity.type
_entity.pdbx_description
1 polymer ?
#
loop_
_entity_poly.entity_id
_entity_poly.type
_entity_poly.pdbx_seq_one_letter_code
_entity_poly.pdbx_strand_id
1 'polypeptide(L)'
;MSATNEQVYKLLNRPESKKPELDCQEFIETLKQLASQGNSEDMIHFISEEMSETIAEKITRIIGYNKTFENITKHNETAQVLLYARGLSCYSYSDQLKKLMVLEHKNQPMVIRVFAYLLQNKDFRIQFIQDDSLAPFFMEHLFQPLQKYIHAHYTAELKEEMLHACHQVQNNRLTDEQITQELRRIYEFDEGLSDKKQDLIRVAKFLSNEHEVLKQLEHLEKSLQAHAEERFNKETQLLEGFKEGEVLKHQKLLSSYLCEWAKHNGFMGYARLKSIMSIKTFFSVIESGALFKDNVFQGHTHGDFSHFIQWVLITNWNNENPHEPQLKTPPPALYQWIGKKKSTLYWENTFESPSISSLYKPAQRDFRRVEVLHQYLLSPECKFPVLHQLTSGRAAKGERALINGQINEFTLAPFNP
;
A
#
# COMPACT_ATOMS: atom_id res chain seq x y z
N MET A 1 -55.40 11.60 3.83
CA MET A 1 -54.11 11.31 4.49
C MET A 1 -54.28 10.01 5.25
N SER A 2 -53.42 9.01 5.03
CA SER A 2 -53.47 7.78 5.83
C SER A 2 -53.10 8.08 7.28
N ALA A 3 -53.63 7.33 8.25
CA ALA A 3 -53.35 7.49 9.68
C ALA A 3 -51.83 7.47 10.01
N THR A 4 -51.02 6.86 9.14
CA THR A 4 -49.56 6.82 9.22
C THR A 4 -48.90 8.17 8.93
N ASN A 5 -49.40 8.98 7.98
CA ASN A 5 -48.80 10.30 7.68
C ASN A 5 -49.00 11.28 8.83
N GLU A 6 -50.08 11.12 9.59
CA GLU A 6 -50.39 11.95 10.76
C GLU A 6 -49.43 11.68 11.93
N GLN A 7 -48.92 10.45 12.08
CA GLN A 7 -47.94 10.09 13.12
C GLN A 7 -46.57 10.71 12.86
N VAL A 8 -46.06 10.63 11.62
CA VAL A 8 -44.80 11.28 11.22
C VAL A 8 -44.90 12.79 11.37
N TYR A 9 -46.01 13.39 10.93
CA TYR A 9 -46.23 14.82 11.07
C TYR A 9 -46.31 15.26 12.55
N LYS A 10 -46.92 14.44 13.42
CA LYS A 10 -46.93 14.66 14.87
C LYS A 10 -45.55 14.52 15.50
N LEU A 11 -44.69 13.63 15.00
CA LEU A 11 -43.31 13.47 15.50
C LEU A 11 -42.44 14.66 15.10
N LEU A 12 -42.48 15.07 13.82
CA LEU A 12 -41.70 16.19 13.29
C LEU A 12 -42.07 17.55 13.93
N ASN A 13 -43.32 17.72 14.40
CA ASN A 13 -43.83 18.99 14.94
C ASN A 13 -44.06 19.00 16.47
N ARG A 14 -43.44 18.08 17.23
CA ARG A 14 -43.61 18.03 18.70
C ARG A 14 -42.80 19.13 19.41
N PRO A 15 -43.38 19.84 20.41
CA PRO A 15 -42.64 20.80 21.23
C PRO A 15 -41.55 20.11 22.07
N GLU A 16 -40.34 20.70 22.10
CA GLU A 16 -39.12 20.12 22.70
C GLU A 16 -39.28 19.67 24.16
N SER A 17 -40.11 20.37 24.95
CA SER A 17 -40.28 20.12 26.38
C SER A 17 -41.06 18.84 26.75
N LYS A 18 -41.51 18.04 25.77
CA LYS A 18 -42.35 16.85 25.99
C LYS A 18 -42.00 15.61 25.16
N LYS A 19 -40.81 15.52 24.54
CA LYS A 19 -40.45 14.32 23.77
C LYS A 19 -40.00 13.17 24.71
N PRO A 20 -40.77 12.07 24.85
CA PRO A 20 -40.18 10.82 25.35
C PRO A 20 -39.09 10.37 24.36
N GLU A 21 -37.99 9.80 24.87
CA GLU A 21 -36.91 9.27 24.02
C GLU A 21 -37.49 8.19 23.09
N LEU A 22 -37.33 8.37 21.78
CA LEU A 22 -37.71 7.38 20.78
C LEU A 22 -36.98 6.06 21.07
N ASP A 23 -37.68 4.95 21.00
CA ASP A 23 -37.00 3.66 20.98
C ASP A 23 -36.43 3.38 19.58
N CYS A 24 -35.47 2.44 19.50
CA CYS A 24 -34.78 2.13 18.26
C CYS A 24 -35.74 1.57 17.17
N GLN A 25 -36.82 0.90 17.58
CA GLN A 25 -37.79 0.32 16.63
C GLN A 25 -38.67 1.42 16.04
N GLU A 26 -39.16 2.35 16.87
CA GLU A 26 -39.95 3.51 16.44
C GLU A 26 -39.13 4.41 15.51
N PHE A 27 -37.84 4.61 15.79
CA PHE A 27 -36.93 5.33 14.90
C PHE A 27 -36.79 4.64 13.53
N ILE A 28 -36.60 3.32 13.50
CA ILE A 28 -36.47 2.54 12.26
C ILE A 28 -37.76 2.59 11.43
N GLU A 29 -38.92 2.40 12.04
CA GLU A 29 -40.20 2.42 11.32
C GLU A 29 -40.50 3.82 10.78
N THR A 30 -40.18 4.87 11.53
CA THR A 30 -40.31 6.26 11.05
C THR A 30 -39.41 6.52 9.85
N LEU A 31 -38.15 6.07 9.90
CA LEU A 31 -37.23 6.16 8.76
C LEU A 31 -37.72 5.41 7.53
N LYS A 32 -38.25 4.18 7.68
CA LYS A 32 -38.84 3.42 6.56
C LYS A 32 -39.99 4.19 5.93
N GLN A 33 -40.82 4.82 6.75
CA GLN A 33 -41.95 5.59 6.26
C GLN A 33 -41.49 6.82 5.49
N LEU A 34 -40.55 7.60 6.03
CA LEU A 34 -39.96 8.77 5.35
C LEU A 34 -39.31 8.36 4.01
N ALA A 35 -38.58 7.25 3.99
CA ALA A 35 -38.01 6.69 2.77
C ALA A 35 -39.07 6.28 1.74
N SER A 36 -40.18 5.67 2.17
CA SER A 36 -41.29 5.28 1.28
C SER A 36 -42.03 6.47 0.66
N GLN A 37 -42.00 7.62 1.34
CA GLN A 37 -42.58 8.88 0.85
C GLN A 37 -41.64 9.62 -0.11
N GLY A 38 -40.38 9.20 -0.23
CA GLY A 38 -39.37 9.86 -1.05
C GLY A 38 -38.96 11.24 -0.53
N ASN A 39 -39.29 11.59 0.72
CA ASN A 39 -38.95 12.89 1.29
C ASN A 39 -37.53 12.87 1.88
N SER A 40 -36.56 13.19 1.04
CA SER A 40 -35.15 13.15 1.41
C SER A 40 -34.76 14.16 2.49
N GLU A 41 -35.37 15.34 2.49
CA GLU A 41 -35.07 16.42 3.45
C GLU A 41 -35.60 16.07 4.85
N ASP A 42 -36.85 15.62 4.94
CA ASP A 42 -37.43 15.19 6.21
C ASP A 42 -36.65 14.02 6.82
N MET A 43 -36.13 13.11 6.00
CA MET A 43 -35.31 12.00 6.49
C MET A 43 -33.98 12.49 7.07
N ILE A 44 -33.30 13.43 6.41
CA ILE A 44 -32.06 14.03 6.91
C ILE A 44 -32.32 14.80 8.20
N HIS A 45 -33.38 15.60 8.25
CA HIS A 45 -33.80 16.33 9.45
C HIS A 45 -34.11 15.36 10.61
N PHE A 46 -34.89 14.30 10.35
CA PHE A 46 -35.25 13.31 11.36
C PHE A 46 -34.03 12.60 11.95
N ILE A 47 -33.07 12.18 11.12
CA ILE A 47 -31.82 11.58 11.61
C ILE A 47 -31.02 12.58 12.45
N SER A 48 -31.01 13.86 12.05
CA SER A 48 -30.23 14.90 12.75
C SER A 48 -30.79 15.21 14.13
N GLU A 49 -32.11 15.30 14.24
CA GLU A 49 -32.80 15.78 15.45
C GLU A 49 -33.18 14.64 16.41
N GLU A 50 -33.58 13.49 15.88
CA GLU A 50 -34.21 12.43 16.69
C GLU A 50 -33.28 11.27 17.03
N MET A 51 -32.08 11.21 16.43
CA MET A 51 -31.15 10.12 16.71
C MET A 51 -30.35 10.39 17.99
N SER A 52 -30.83 9.88 19.12
CA SER A 52 -30.12 9.91 20.39
C SER A 52 -28.85 9.06 20.37
N GLU A 53 -27.93 9.29 21.32
CA GLU A 53 -26.73 8.46 21.47
C GLU A 53 -27.10 6.98 21.68
N THR A 54 -28.13 6.70 22.48
CA THR A 54 -28.67 5.35 22.70
C THR A 54 -29.13 4.69 21.40
N ILE A 55 -29.82 5.45 20.54
CA ILE A 55 -30.24 4.97 19.22
C ILE A 55 -29.02 4.75 18.34
N ALA A 56 -28.10 5.71 18.27
CA ALA A 56 -26.88 5.65 17.46
C ALA A 56 -26.02 4.43 17.80
N GLU A 57 -25.82 4.12 19.09
CA GLU A 57 -25.11 2.91 19.55
C GLU A 57 -25.77 1.62 19.07
N LYS A 58 -27.08 1.50 19.28
CA LYS A 58 -27.88 0.32 18.86
C LYS A 58 -27.83 0.16 17.35
N ILE A 59 -28.04 1.26 16.62
CA ILE A 59 -28.01 1.31 15.17
C ILE A 59 -26.64 0.90 14.66
N THR A 60 -25.53 1.33 15.25
CA THR A 60 -24.19 0.98 14.75
C THR A 60 -23.83 -0.48 14.96
N ARG A 61 -24.32 -1.10 16.05
CA ARG A 61 -24.24 -2.56 16.24
C ARG A 61 -25.01 -3.31 15.16
N ILE A 62 -26.12 -2.73 14.68
CA ILE A 62 -26.99 -3.30 13.65
C ILE A 62 -26.43 -3.05 12.23
N ILE A 63 -25.94 -1.83 11.94
CA ILE A 63 -25.41 -1.38 10.64
C ILE A 63 -24.24 -2.25 10.18
N GLY A 64 -23.36 -2.68 11.10
CA GLY A 64 -22.24 -3.57 10.74
C GLY A 64 -22.67 -4.92 10.15
N TYR A 65 -23.95 -5.30 10.30
CA TYR A 65 -24.49 -6.62 9.97
C TYR A 65 -25.80 -6.62 9.16
N ASN A 66 -26.49 -5.49 9.01
CA ASN A 66 -27.89 -5.49 8.59
C ASN A 66 -28.18 -4.60 7.36
N LYS A 67 -28.53 -5.24 6.25
CA LYS A 67 -29.01 -4.63 4.98
C LYS A 67 -30.20 -3.69 5.15
N THR A 68 -30.88 -3.71 6.31
CA THR A 68 -32.09 -2.92 6.56
C THR A 68 -31.85 -1.42 6.38
N PHE A 69 -30.79 -0.86 6.97
CA PHE A 69 -30.53 0.58 6.86
C PHE A 69 -30.06 0.98 5.47
N GLU A 70 -29.19 0.19 4.85
CA GLU A 70 -28.81 0.39 3.45
C GLU A 70 -30.04 0.37 2.55
N ASN A 71 -30.98 -0.54 2.75
CA ASN A 71 -32.22 -0.60 1.98
C ASN A 71 -33.15 0.59 2.21
N ILE A 72 -33.17 1.14 3.42
CA ILE A 72 -33.97 2.34 3.76
C ILE A 72 -33.36 3.57 3.09
N THR A 73 -32.04 3.74 3.15
CA THR A 73 -31.36 4.95 2.70
C THR A 73 -30.75 4.83 1.29
N LYS A 74 -30.89 3.71 0.58
CA LYS A 74 -30.24 3.48 -0.74
C LYS A 74 -30.52 4.54 -1.80
N HIS A 75 -31.61 5.29 -1.67
CA HIS A 75 -32.00 6.35 -2.60
C HIS A 75 -31.70 7.76 -2.07
N ASN A 76 -31.15 7.88 -0.86
CA ASN A 76 -30.75 9.14 -0.24
C ASN A 76 -29.37 8.97 0.42
N GLU A 77 -28.35 9.27 -0.38
CA GLU A 77 -26.95 9.17 -0.01
C GLU A 77 -26.62 10.00 1.24
N THR A 78 -27.14 11.23 1.34
CA THR A 78 -26.88 12.12 2.47
C THR A 78 -27.40 11.53 3.78
N ALA A 79 -28.61 11.00 3.77
CA ALA A 79 -29.18 10.32 4.94
C ALA A 79 -28.37 9.08 5.34
N GLN A 80 -27.87 8.32 4.35
CA GLN A 80 -27.00 7.18 4.62
C GLN A 80 -25.70 7.61 5.32
N VAL A 81 -25.01 8.61 4.77
CA VAL A 81 -23.77 9.15 5.35
C VAL A 81 -24.00 9.66 6.77
N LEU A 82 -25.08 10.42 6.99
CA LEU A 82 -25.42 10.98 8.29
C LEU A 82 -25.70 9.89 9.33
N LEU A 83 -26.47 8.88 8.96
CA LEU A 83 -26.79 7.74 9.82
C LEU A 83 -25.51 6.99 10.25
N TYR A 84 -24.60 6.75 9.31
CA TYR A 84 -23.30 6.13 9.61
C TYR A 84 -22.41 7.03 10.49
N ALA A 85 -22.26 8.31 10.15
CA ALA A 85 -21.38 9.22 10.87
C ALA A 85 -21.83 9.46 12.32
N ARG A 86 -23.13 9.68 12.53
CA ARG A 86 -23.71 9.81 13.88
C ARG A 86 -23.71 8.47 14.63
N GLY A 87 -23.85 7.36 13.93
CA GLY A 87 -23.62 6.04 14.51
C GLY A 87 -22.19 5.89 15.03
N LEU A 88 -21.20 6.42 14.32
CA LEU A 88 -19.81 6.40 14.76
C LEU A 88 -19.53 7.37 15.92
N SER A 89 -20.23 8.50 16.02
CA SER A 89 -19.92 9.52 17.03
C SER A 89 -20.08 9.06 18.48
N CYS A 90 -20.78 7.96 18.76
CA CYS A 90 -20.87 7.37 20.11
C CYS A 90 -19.65 6.50 20.49
N TYR A 91 -18.73 6.26 19.56
CA TYR A 91 -17.52 5.47 19.83
C TYR A 91 -16.33 6.37 20.14
N SER A 92 -15.36 5.82 20.88
CA SER A 92 -14.03 6.42 20.96
C SER A 92 -13.45 6.61 19.56
N TYR A 93 -12.61 7.62 19.36
CA TYR A 93 -11.99 7.88 18.06
C TYR A 93 -11.30 6.63 17.48
N SER A 94 -10.53 5.89 18.28
CA SER A 94 -9.90 4.63 17.84
C SER A 94 -10.91 3.58 17.35
N ASP A 95 -12.06 3.47 18.02
CA ASP A 95 -13.11 2.52 17.63
C ASP A 95 -13.90 2.99 16.39
N GLN A 96 -14.07 4.31 16.20
CA GLN A 96 -14.62 4.87 14.97
C GLN A 96 -13.79 4.43 13.76
N LEU A 97 -12.47 4.55 13.88
CA LEU A 97 -11.54 4.17 12.82
C LEU A 97 -11.54 2.68 12.52
N LYS A 98 -11.46 1.81 13.54
CA LYS A 98 -11.55 0.36 13.35
C LYS A 98 -12.82 -0.04 12.58
N LYS A 99 -13.94 0.61 12.86
CA LYS A 99 -15.20 0.36 12.16
C LYS A 99 -15.17 0.85 10.71
N LEU A 100 -14.58 2.02 10.47
CA LEU A 100 -14.40 2.54 9.11
C LEU A 100 -13.48 1.63 8.28
N MET A 101 -12.40 1.11 8.87
CA MET A 101 -11.50 0.14 8.22
C MET A 101 -12.25 -1.13 7.80
N VAL A 102 -13.08 -1.69 8.69
CA VAL A 102 -13.90 -2.87 8.37
C VAL A 102 -14.93 -2.57 7.26
N LEU A 103 -15.48 -1.35 7.23
CA LEU A 103 -16.44 -0.93 6.22
C LEU A 103 -15.77 -0.66 4.86
N GLU A 104 -14.52 -0.21 4.84
CA GLU A 104 -13.79 0.15 3.61
C GLU A 104 -13.71 -1.04 2.66
N HIS A 105 -13.37 -2.21 3.20
CA HIS A 105 -13.31 -3.46 2.45
C HIS A 105 -14.65 -3.88 1.83
N LYS A 106 -15.78 -3.35 2.32
CA LYS A 106 -17.13 -3.65 1.82
C LYS A 106 -17.67 -2.55 0.91
N ASN A 107 -17.38 -1.29 1.22
CA ASN A 107 -17.97 -0.12 0.55
C ASN A 107 -17.09 1.13 0.70
N GLN A 108 -15.94 1.14 0.03
CA GLN A 108 -15.01 2.27 0.02
C GLN A 108 -15.66 3.63 -0.33
N PRO A 109 -16.57 3.75 -1.34
CA PRO A 109 -17.25 5.02 -1.63
C PRO A 109 -18.03 5.57 -0.44
N MET A 110 -18.71 4.72 0.33
CA MET A 110 -19.41 5.13 1.55
C MET A 110 -18.42 5.61 2.62
N VAL A 111 -17.33 4.87 2.83
CA VAL A 111 -16.29 5.25 3.80
C VAL A 111 -15.72 6.63 3.48
N ILE A 112 -15.39 6.92 2.23
CA ILE A 112 -14.89 8.23 1.81
C ILE A 112 -15.86 9.35 2.20
N ARG A 113 -17.17 9.15 1.97
CA ARG A 113 -18.20 10.16 2.27
C ARG A 113 -18.39 10.35 3.77
N VAL A 114 -18.41 9.25 4.55
CA VAL A 114 -18.49 9.30 6.01
C VAL A 114 -17.23 9.96 6.59
N PHE A 115 -16.05 9.65 6.07
CA PHE A 115 -14.79 10.27 6.50
C PHE A 115 -14.77 11.77 6.20
N ALA A 116 -15.19 12.17 5.00
CA ALA A 116 -15.37 13.57 4.63
C ALA A 116 -16.38 14.27 5.56
N TYR A 117 -17.46 13.59 5.94
CA TYR A 117 -18.42 14.12 6.91
C TYR A 117 -17.79 14.34 8.29
N LEU A 118 -17.10 13.34 8.82
CA LEU A 118 -16.42 13.43 10.13
C LEU A 118 -15.35 14.53 10.13
N LEU A 119 -14.61 14.69 9.03
CA LEU A 119 -13.62 15.76 8.88
C LEU A 119 -14.21 17.18 8.89
N GLN A 120 -15.52 17.37 8.80
CA GLN A 120 -16.14 18.68 9.00
C GLN A 120 -16.15 19.08 10.49
N ASN A 121 -16.09 18.10 11.39
CA ASN A 121 -15.98 18.34 12.83
C ASN A 121 -14.53 18.69 13.21
N LYS A 122 -14.34 19.82 13.90
CA LYS A 122 -13.03 20.33 14.30
C LYS A 122 -12.32 19.40 15.29
N ASP A 123 -13.02 18.85 16.26
CA ASP A 123 -12.44 17.96 17.27
C ASP A 123 -11.99 16.64 16.64
N PHE A 124 -12.78 16.13 15.68
CA PHE A 124 -12.36 14.97 14.87
C PHE A 124 -11.10 15.29 14.07
N ARG A 125 -11.00 16.46 13.43
CA ARG A 125 -9.77 16.87 12.71
C ARG A 125 -8.56 16.90 13.64
N ILE A 126 -8.68 17.46 14.85
CA ILE A 126 -7.58 17.53 15.82
C ILE A 126 -7.12 16.13 16.20
N GLN A 127 -8.04 15.24 16.56
CA GLN A 127 -7.71 13.85 16.91
C GLN A 127 -7.12 13.09 15.72
N PHE A 128 -7.65 13.33 14.51
CA PHE A 128 -7.15 12.75 13.28
C PHE A 128 -5.73 13.17 12.94
N ILE A 129 -5.39 14.45 13.10
CA ILE A 129 -4.02 14.95 12.92
C ILE A 129 -3.05 14.32 13.93
N GLN A 130 -3.51 14.00 15.13
CA GLN A 130 -2.69 13.43 16.20
C GLN A 130 -2.61 11.90 16.16
N ASP A 131 -3.34 11.24 15.26
CA ASP A 131 -3.36 9.79 15.20
C ASP A 131 -2.30 9.22 14.26
N ASP A 132 -1.23 8.73 14.86
CA ASP A 132 -0.15 8.06 14.15
C ASP A 132 -0.48 6.60 13.79
N SER A 133 -1.53 6.01 14.36
CA SER A 133 -1.90 4.60 14.13
C SER A 133 -2.67 4.38 12.83
N LEU A 134 -3.45 5.38 12.41
CA LEU A 134 -4.26 5.30 11.19
C LEU A 134 -3.52 5.70 9.93
N ALA A 135 -2.45 6.50 10.06
CA ALA A 135 -1.74 7.09 8.92
C ALA A 135 -1.45 6.09 7.77
N PRO A 136 -0.97 4.85 8.01
CA PRO A 136 -0.68 3.92 6.92
C PRO A 136 -1.93 3.52 6.13
N PHE A 137 -2.98 3.09 6.83
CA PHE A 137 -4.24 2.66 6.23
C PHE A 137 -4.94 3.83 5.50
N PHE A 138 -4.96 5.00 6.13
CA PHE A 138 -5.56 6.19 5.54
C PHE A 138 -4.85 6.61 4.24
N MET A 139 -3.53 6.63 4.26
CA MET A 139 -2.72 7.09 3.13
C MET A 139 -2.83 6.16 1.93
N GLU A 140 -2.98 4.86 2.16
CA GLU A 140 -3.08 3.88 1.10
C GLU A 140 -4.46 3.84 0.44
N HIS A 141 -5.52 3.73 1.24
CA HIS A 141 -6.85 3.41 0.71
C HIS A 141 -7.74 4.64 0.57
N LEU A 142 -7.53 5.67 1.40
CA LEU A 142 -8.50 6.76 1.55
C LEU A 142 -7.98 8.10 1.05
N PHE A 143 -6.68 8.39 1.15
CA PHE A 143 -6.16 9.74 0.93
C PHE A 143 -6.49 10.32 -0.45
N GLN A 144 -6.10 9.63 -1.53
CA GLN A 144 -6.34 10.13 -2.90
C GLN A 144 -7.85 10.21 -3.23
N PRO A 145 -8.66 9.17 -2.99
CA PRO A 145 -10.10 9.24 -3.21
C PRO A 145 -10.79 10.32 -2.37
N LEU A 146 -10.40 10.47 -1.11
CA LEU A 146 -10.95 11.48 -0.21
C LEU A 146 -10.54 12.89 -0.63
N GLN A 147 -9.29 13.12 -1.02
CA GLN A 147 -8.84 14.40 -1.54
C GLN A 147 -9.66 14.81 -2.76
N LYS A 148 -9.87 13.89 -3.71
CA LYS A 148 -10.71 14.12 -4.90
C LYS A 148 -12.16 14.45 -4.52
N TYR A 149 -12.72 13.72 -3.55
CA TYR A 149 -14.07 13.96 -3.05
C TYR A 149 -14.19 15.33 -2.37
N ILE A 150 -13.24 15.70 -1.50
CA ILE A 150 -13.24 16.99 -0.80
C ILE A 150 -13.19 18.15 -1.81
N HIS A 151 -12.35 18.04 -2.84
CA HIS A 151 -12.26 19.05 -3.90
C HIS A 151 -13.57 19.28 -4.65
N ALA A 152 -14.34 18.21 -4.87
CA ALA A 152 -15.56 18.26 -5.66
C ALA A 152 -16.80 18.77 -4.88
N HIS A 153 -16.82 18.60 -3.56
CA HIS A 153 -18.06 18.71 -2.79
C HIS A 153 -18.09 19.79 -1.70
N TYR A 154 -16.97 20.47 -1.40
CA TYR A 154 -16.89 21.42 -0.28
C TYR A 154 -16.48 22.84 -0.67
N THR A 155 -16.88 23.81 0.15
CA THR A 155 -16.53 25.23 0.00
C THR A 155 -15.02 25.45 0.13
N ALA A 156 -14.51 26.58 -0.37
CA ALA A 156 -13.08 26.86 -0.39
C ALA A 156 -12.43 26.78 1.01
N GLU A 157 -13.06 27.43 2.00
CA GLU A 157 -12.57 27.49 3.39
C GLU A 157 -12.56 26.11 4.06
N LEU A 158 -13.69 25.40 4.05
CA LEU A 158 -13.79 24.09 4.68
C LEU A 158 -12.91 23.05 3.98
N LYS A 159 -12.80 23.11 2.65
CA LYS A 159 -11.87 22.31 1.86
C LYS A 159 -10.43 22.51 2.31
N GLU A 160 -9.99 23.75 2.51
CA GLU A 160 -8.63 24.05 2.94
C GLU A 160 -8.33 23.41 4.30
N GLU A 161 -9.23 23.55 5.28
CA GLU A 161 -9.06 22.94 6.61
C GLU A 161 -9.03 21.40 6.57
N MET A 162 -9.94 20.79 5.80
CA MET A 162 -10.02 19.34 5.68
C MET A 162 -8.79 18.76 4.97
N LEU A 163 -8.34 19.41 3.89
CA LEU A 163 -7.13 18.99 3.18
C LEU A 163 -5.88 19.23 4.03
N HIS A 164 -5.81 20.34 4.76
CA HIS A 164 -4.72 20.57 5.72
C HIS A 164 -4.65 19.43 6.73
N ALA A 165 -5.77 18.97 7.30
CA ALA A 165 -5.77 17.81 8.20
C ALA A 165 -5.26 16.54 7.52
N CYS A 166 -5.72 16.24 6.29
CA CYS A 166 -5.24 15.09 5.52
C CYS A 166 -3.72 15.16 5.25
N HIS A 167 -3.20 16.35 4.92
CA HIS A 167 -1.78 16.56 4.67
C HIS A 167 -0.92 16.55 5.95
N GLN A 168 -1.45 16.96 7.10
CA GLN A 168 -0.74 16.85 8.37
C GLN A 168 -0.54 15.37 8.76
N VAL A 169 -1.57 14.53 8.60
CA VAL A 169 -1.45 13.07 8.81
C VAL A 169 -0.42 12.45 7.87
N GLN A 170 -0.34 12.92 6.61
CA GLN A 170 0.71 12.51 5.67
C GLN A 170 2.13 12.85 6.17
N ASN A 171 2.29 13.87 7.01
CA ASN A 171 3.58 14.29 7.55
C ASN A 171 3.96 13.60 8.86
N ASN A 172 3.01 12.92 9.53
CA ASN A 172 3.30 12.14 10.72
C ASN A 172 4.21 10.97 10.33
N ARG A 173 5.43 10.98 10.88
CA ARG A 173 6.36 9.86 10.70
C ARG A 173 5.97 8.78 11.67
N LEU A 174 5.70 7.58 11.17
CA LEU A 174 5.60 6.42 12.03
C LEU A 174 6.91 6.22 12.78
N THR A 175 6.81 5.90 14.06
CA THR A 175 7.95 5.43 14.85
C THR A 175 8.40 4.06 14.36
N ASP A 176 9.66 3.70 14.62
CA ASP A 176 10.20 2.39 14.24
C ASP A 176 9.40 1.22 14.86
N GLU A 177 8.84 1.42 16.05
CA GLU A 177 7.98 0.45 16.74
C GLU A 177 6.63 0.28 16.02
N GLN A 178 5.98 1.38 15.63
CA GLN A 178 4.73 1.34 14.85
C GLN A 178 4.94 0.64 13.50
N ILE A 179 6.03 0.95 12.79
CA ILE A 179 6.38 0.26 11.54
C ILE A 179 6.57 -1.23 11.79
N THR A 180 7.23 -1.60 12.89
CA THR A 180 7.41 -3.01 13.27
C THR A 180 6.08 -3.71 13.49
N GLN A 181 5.19 -3.09 14.25
CA GLN A 181 3.88 -3.66 14.58
C GLN A 181 3.02 -3.83 13.34
N GLU A 182 3.03 -2.84 12.45
CA GLU A 182 2.29 -2.91 11.20
C GLU A 182 2.84 -4.00 10.26
N LEU A 183 4.17 -4.09 10.14
CA LEU A 183 4.79 -5.19 9.41
C LEU A 183 4.43 -6.55 10.02
N ARG A 184 4.45 -6.70 11.35
CA ARG A 184 4.02 -7.94 12.01
C ARG A 184 2.58 -8.30 11.67
N ARG A 185 1.67 -7.32 11.68
CA ARG A 185 0.27 -7.51 11.28
C ARG A 185 0.17 -8.03 9.85
N ILE A 186 0.89 -7.39 8.93
CA ILE A 186 0.86 -7.71 7.49
C ILE A 186 1.48 -9.08 7.18
N TYR A 187 2.54 -9.44 7.87
CA TYR A 187 3.16 -10.77 7.75
C TYR A 187 2.42 -11.87 8.55
N GLU A 188 1.34 -11.54 9.26
CA GLU A 188 0.61 -12.45 10.15
C GLU A 188 1.56 -13.13 11.15
N PHE A 189 2.38 -12.32 11.81
CA PHE A 189 3.42 -12.75 12.70
C PHE A 189 2.99 -12.66 14.18
N ASP A 190 2.93 -13.82 14.84
CA ASP A 190 2.68 -13.92 16.28
C ASP A 190 3.81 -13.31 17.15
N GLU A 191 3.54 -13.14 18.44
CA GLU A 191 4.56 -12.80 19.43
C GLU A 191 5.64 -13.90 19.51
N GLY A 192 6.92 -13.50 19.59
CA GLY A 192 8.06 -14.43 19.63
C GLY A 192 8.67 -14.78 18.26
N LEU A 193 9.08 -13.76 17.50
CA LEU A 193 9.65 -13.94 16.16
C LEU A 193 11.00 -14.65 16.19
N SER A 194 11.12 -15.74 15.42
CA SER A 194 12.42 -16.32 15.05
C SER A 194 13.30 -15.28 14.33
N ASP A 195 14.62 -15.41 14.43
CA ASP A 195 15.57 -14.48 13.80
C ASP A 195 15.27 -14.20 12.32
N LYS A 196 14.93 -15.23 11.52
CA LYS A 196 14.59 -15.05 10.09
C LYS A 196 13.33 -14.21 9.84
N LYS A 197 12.32 -14.33 10.72
CA LYS A 197 11.11 -13.48 10.65
C LYS A 197 11.44 -12.04 11.04
N GLN A 198 12.33 -11.84 12.02
CA GLN A 198 12.83 -10.50 12.37
C GLN A 198 13.65 -9.89 11.22
N ASP A 199 14.50 -10.70 10.57
CA ASP A 199 15.29 -10.27 9.42
C ASP A 199 14.41 -9.85 8.24
N LEU A 200 13.26 -10.52 7.98
CA LEU A 200 12.28 -10.07 6.98
C LEU A 200 11.71 -8.68 7.30
N ILE A 201 11.36 -8.42 8.56
CA ILE A 201 10.89 -7.09 8.98
C ILE A 201 11.98 -6.04 8.73
N ARG A 202 13.23 -6.36 9.08
CA ARG A 202 14.38 -5.47 8.86
C ARG A 202 14.61 -5.18 7.38
N VAL A 203 14.52 -6.19 6.52
CA VAL A 203 14.60 -6.03 5.06
C VAL A 203 13.46 -5.14 4.54
N ALA A 204 12.22 -5.39 4.97
CA ALA A 204 11.07 -4.59 4.55
C ALA A 204 11.24 -3.11 4.95
N LYS A 205 11.68 -2.85 6.19
CA LYS A 205 12.04 -1.52 6.67
C LYS A 205 13.13 -0.87 5.82
N PHE A 206 14.22 -1.59 5.54
CA PHE A 206 15.30 -1.10 4.70
C PHE A 206 14.79 -0.69 3.32
N LEU A 207 14.05 -1.57 2.63
CA LEU A 207 13.54 -1.31 1.29
C LEU A 207 12.51 -0.18 1.24
N SER A 208 11.79 0.09 2.33
CA SER A 208 10.91 1.27 2.43
C SER A 208 11.62 2.56 2.81
N ASN A 209 12.88 2.49 3.25
CA ASN A 209 13.67 3.66 3.57
C ASN A 209 14.42 4.14 2.33
N GLU A 210 13.79 5.07 1.59
CA GLU A 210 14.35 5.63 0.35
C GLU A 210 15.80 6.12 0.52
N HIS A 211 16.15 6.74 1.64
CA HIS A 211 17.51 7.25 1.85
C HIS A 211 18.56 6.14 1.88
N GLU A 212 18.30 5.08 2.65
CA GLU A 212 19.21 3.93 2.76
C GLU A 212 19.31 3.17 1.45
N VAL A 213 18.19 3.03 0.72
CA VAL A 213 18.20 2.38 -0.60
C VAL A 213 19.00 3.20 -1.62
N LEU A 214 18.81 4.52 -1.67
CA LEU A 214 19.57 5.39 -2.57
C LEU A 214 21.08 5.36 -2.27
N LYS A 215 21.46 5.27 -0.99
CA LYS A 215 22.86 5.05 -0.59
C LYS A 215 23.41 3.74 -1.17
N GLN A 216 22.66 2.63 -1.09
CA GLN A 216 23.10 1.36 -1.67
C GLN A 216 23.13 1.36 -3.20
N LEU A 217 22.22 2.09 -3.85
CA LEU A 217 22.26 2.28 -5.30
C LEU A 217 23.49 3.08 -5.73
N GLU A 218 23.95 4.03 -4.94
CA GLU A 218 25.22 4.74 -5.19
C GLU A 218 26.42 3.80 -5.14
N HIS A 219 26.45 2.86 -4.18
CA HIS A 219 27.48 1.83 -4.11
C HIS A 219 27.46 0.91 -5.34
N LEU A 220 26.27 0.52 -5.81
CA LEU A 220 26.09 -0.28 -7.01
C LEU A 220 26.54 0.48 -8.27
N GLU A 221 26.17 1.76 -8.40
CA GLU A 221 26.60 2.64 -9.50
C GLU A 221 28.13 2.70 -9.58
N LYS A 222 28.82 2.97 -8.48
CA LYS A 222 30.30 3.01 -8.42
C LYS A 222 30.93 1.66 -8.82
N SER A 223 30.32 0.56 -8.39
CA SER A 223 30.81 -0.79 -8.72
C SER A 223 30.63 -1.11 -10.20
N LEU A 224 29.52 -0.67 -10.80
CA LEU A 224 29.26 -0.81 -12.24
C LEU A 224 30.17 0.08 -13.08
N GLN A 225 30.45 1.31 -12.64
CA GLN A 225 31.42 2.19 -13.28
C GLN A 225 32.82 1.55 -13.31
N ALA A 226 33.25 0.94 -12.20
CA ALA A 226 34.50 0.20 -12.14
C ALA A 226 34.49 -1.03 -13.07
N HIS A 227 33.41 -1.81 -13.05
CA HIS A 227 33.25 -3.00 -13.90
C HIS A 227 33.11 -2.68 -15.39
N ALA A 228 32.67 -1.48 -15.74
CA ALA A 228 32.58 -1.02 -17.13
C ALA A 228 33.95 -0.72 -17.74
N GLU A 229 34.96 -0.45 -16.92
CA GLU A 229 36.34 -0.20 -17.36
C GLU A 229 36.40 0.89 -18.45
N GLU A 230 37.10 0.63 -19.56
CA GLU A 230 37.28 1.57 -20.68
C GLU A 230 35.98 1.95 -21.40
N ARG A 231 34.90 1.20 -21.20
CA ARG A 231 33.58 1.47 -21.80
C ARG A 231 32.85 2.64 -21.14
N PHE A 232 33.31 3.10 -19.98
CA PHE A 232 32.71 4.19 -19.24
C PHE A 232 33.51 5.49 -19.40
N ASN A 233 32.87 6.51 -19.98
CA ASN A 233 33.44 7.84 -20.09
C ASN A 233 33.18 8.64 -18.81
N LYS A 234 34.24 8.94 -18.06
CA LYS A 234 34.16 9.68 -16.79
C LYS A 234 33.71 11.13 -16.93
N GLU A 235 33.98 11.78 -18.06
CA GLU A 235 33.62 13.18 -18.29
C GLU A 235 32.13 13.32 -18.58
N THR A 236 31.60 12.46 -19.45
CA THR A 236 30.19 12.50 -19.84
C THR A 236 29.28 11.67 -18.94
N GLN A 237 29.86 10.80 -18.11
CA GLN A 237 29.14 9.77 -17.32
C GLN A 237 28.32 8.81 -18.21
N LEU A 238 28.72 8.65 -19.48
CA LEU A 238 28.03 7.79 -20.44
C LEU A 238 28.85 6.53 -20.76
N LEU A 239 28.13 5.43 -21.01
CA LEU A 239 28.69 4.23 -21.61
C LEU A 239 28.89 4.44 -23.12
N GLU A 240 29.95 3.85 -23.66
CA GLU A 240 30.25 3.87 -25.09
C GLU A 240 29.03 3.43 -25.92
N GLY A 241 28.62 4.28 -26.87
CA GLY A 241 27.52 3.98 -27.78
C GLY A 241 26.13 4.00 -27.14
N PHE A 242 25.96 4.54 -25.92
CA PHE A 242 24.63 4.79 -25.38
C PHE A 242 23.91 5.89 -26.16
N LYS A 243 22.66 5.61 -26.53
CA LYS A 243 21.69 6.55 -27.08
C LYS A 243 20.34 6.24 -26.47
N GLU A 244 19.70 7.26 -25.91
CA GLU A 244 18.41 7.09 -25.25
C GLU A 244 17.34 6.60 -26.23
N GLY A 245 16.53 5.63 -25.81
CA GLY A 245 15.53 4.98 -26.65
C GLY A 245 16.07 3.89 -27.59
N GLU A 246 17.39 3.70 -27.70
CA GLU A 246 17.99 2.63 -28.50
C GLU A 246 18.43 1.44 -27.63
N VAL A 247 18.50 0.26 -28.25
CA VAL A 247 19.03 -0.94 -27.58
C VAL A 247 20.53 -0.76 -27.35
N LEU A 248 20.94 -0.74 -26.09
CA LEU A 248 22.34 -0.51 -25.73
C LEU A 248 23.25 -1.68 -26.17
N LYS A 249 24.35 -1.36 -26.86
CA LYS A 249 25.42 -2.30 -27.26
C LYS A 249 25.92 -3.15 -26.09
N HIS A 250 26.08 -2.55 -24.92
CA HIS A 250 26.59 -3.16 -23.69
C HIS A 250 25.53 -3.76 -22.76
N GLN A 251 24.34 -4.09 -23.28
CA GLN A 251 23.22 -4.75 -22.57
C GLN A 251 23.53 -6.00 -21.71
N LYS A 252 24.70 -6.63 -21.86
CA LYS A 252 25.13 -7.78 -21.05
C LYS A 252 25.95 -7.38 -19.82
N LEU A 253 26.40 -6.14 -19.73
CA LEU A 253 27.27 -5.65 -18.66
C LEU A 253 26.60 -5.80 -17.29
N LEU A 254 25.36 -5.33 -17.15
CA LEU A 254 24.59 -5.50 -15.91
C LEU A 254 24.42 -6.98 -15.55
N SER A 255 24.00 -7.84 -16.50
CA SER A 255 23.81 -9.26 -16.21
C SER A 255 25.11 -9.99 -15.83
N SER A 256 26.24 -9.61 -16.44
CA SER A 256 27.55 -10.21 -16.14
C SER A 256 27.97 -9.84 -14.72
N TYR A 257 27.94 -8.53 -14.42
CA TYR A 257 28.23 -8.00 -13.10
C TYR A 257 27.36 -8.66 -12.02
N LEU A 258 26.04 -8.72 -12.22
CA LEU A 258 25.12 -9.31 -11.25
C LEU A 258 25.41 -10.80 -10.99
N CYS A 259 25.75 -11.57 -12.02
CA CYS A 259 26.10 -12.99 -11.85
C CYS A 259 27.42 -13.17 -11.10
N GLU A 260 28.45 -12.40 -11.44
CA GLU A 260 29.73 -12.41 -10.72
C GLU A 260 29.53 -11.99 -9.26
N TRP A 261 28.83 -10.89 -9.03
CA TRP A 261 28.50 -10.41 -7.69
C TRP A 261 27.76 -11.46 -6.86
N ALA A 262 26.76 -12.12 -7.44
CA ALA A 262 25.95 -13.13 -6.74
C ALA A 262 26.79 -14.35 -6.33
N LYS A 263 27.70 -14.79 -7.22
CA LYS A 263 28.66 -15.85 -6.91
C LYS A 263 29.56 -15.47 -5.73
N HIS A 264 30.12 -14.26 -5.71
CA HIS A 264 30.98 -13.80 -4.62
C HIS A 264 30.25 -13.64 -3.29
N ASN A 265 28.94 -13.38 -3.32
CA ASN A 265 28.12 -13.20 -2.13
C ASN A 265 27.39 -14.49 -1.69
N GLY A 266 27.76 -15.65 -2.23
CA GLY A 266 27.29 -16.95 -1.74
C GLY A 266 25.89 -17.36 -2.21
N PHE A 267 25.34 -16.72 -3.25
CA PHE A 267 24.18 -17.26 -3.96
C PHE A 267 24.60 -18.47 -4.81
N MET A 268 23.67 -19.38 -5.07
CA MET A 268 23.99 -20.70 -5.61
C MET A 268 23.93 -20.77 -7.14
N GLY A 269 23.25 -19.83 -7.79
CA GLY A 269 23.13 -19.84 -9.24
C GLY A 269 22.33 -18.70 -9.82
N TYR A 270 22.10 -18.81 -11.12
CA TYR A 270 21.30 -17.90 -11.91
C TYR A 270 20.19 -18.66 -12.64
N ALA A 271 18.94 -18.27 -12.41
CA ALA A 271 17.79 -18.82 -13.07
C ALA A 271 17.23 -17.85 -14.12
N ARG A 272 17.08 -18.32 -15.35
CA ARG A 272 16.39 -17.56 -16.39
C ARG A 272 14.96 -18.06 -16.51
N LEU A 273 14.01 -17.23 -16.09
CA LEU A 273 12.60 -17.52 -16.28
C LEU A 273 12.28 -17.41 -17.79
N LYS A 274 11.67 -18.45 -18.37
CA LYS A 274 11.30 -18.48 -19.79
C LYS A 274 9.80 -18.31 -20.00
N SER A 275 8.99 -18.66 -19.00
CA SER A 275 7.54 -18.52 -19.03
C SER A 275 6.97 -18.24 -17.63
N ILE A 276 5.68 -17.90 -17.56
CA ILE A 276 4.97 -17.78 -16.28
C ILE A 276 5.10 -19.11 -15.52
N MET A 277 5.58 -19.01 -14.30
CA MET A 277 5.78 -20.14 -13.41
C MET A 277 4.60 -20.26 -12.46
N SER A 278 4.26 -21.49 -12.10
CA SER A 278 3.43 -21.72 -10.91
C SER A 278 4.17 -21.25 -9.66
N ILE A 279 3.41 -20.84 -8.64
CA ILE A 279 3.93 -20.43 -7.33
C ILE A 279 4.90 -21.48 -6.75
N LYS A 280 4.56 -22.77 -6.90
CA LYS A 280 5.40 -23.89 -6.43
C LYS A 280 6.75 -23.92 -7.15
N THR A 281 6.76 -23.77 -8.47
CA THR A 281 7.98 -23.78 -9.27
C THR A 281 8.84 -22.56 -8.95
N PHE A 282 8.20 -21.38 -8.85
CA PHE A 282 8.88 -20.15 -8.44
C PHE A 282 9.62 -20.32 -7.12
N PHE A 283 8.94 -20.75 -6.07
CA PHE A 283 9.60 -20.94 -4.77
C PHE A 283 10.63 -22.08 -4.76
N SER A 284 10.54 -23.05 -5.66
CA SER A 284 11.59 -24.06 -5.83
C SER A 284 12.88 -23.47 -6.41
N VAL A 285 12.77 -22.46 -7.29
CA VAL A 285 13.94 -21.69 -7.77
C VAL A 285 14.55 -20.88 -6.62
N ILE A 286 13.72 -20.19 -5.83
CA ILE A 286 14.19 -19.45 -4.65
C ILE A 286 14.87 -20.38 -3.64
N GLU A 287 14.27 -21.54 -3.36
CA GLU A 287 14.78 -22.56 -2.43
C GLU A 287 16.15 -23.08 -2.87
N SER A 288 16.41 -23.18 -4.17
CA SER A 288 17.72 -23.57 -4.71
C SER A 288 18.82 -22.54 -4.42
N GLY A 289 18.47 -21.30 -4.06
CA GLY A 289 19.41 -20.20 -3.84
C GLY A 289 19.85 -19.49 -5.10
N ALA A 290 19.17 -19.72 -6.23
CA ALA A 290 19.48 -19.07 -7.49
C ALA A 290 18.67 -17.78 -7.67
N LEU A 291 19.38 -16.67 -7.83
CA LEU A 291 18.77 -15.41 -8.23
C LEU A 291 18.26 -15.54 -9.65
N PHE A 292 17.18 -14.84 -9.97
CA PHE A 292 16.50 -15.01 -11.24
C PHE A 292 16.38 -13.71 -12.01
N LYS A 293 16.08 -13.89 -13.29
CA LYS A 293 15.78 -12.81 -14.20
C LYS A 293 14.30 -12.78 -14.54
N ASP A 294 13.66 -11.63 -14.33
CA ASP A 294 12.23 -11.36 -14.51
C ASP A 294 11.82 -11.23 -15.98
N ASN A 295 12.29 -12.14 -16.85
CA ASN A 295 12.01 -12.04 -18.29
C ASN A 295 10.52 -12.13 -18.65
N VAL A 296 9.74 -12.74 -17.77
CA VAL A 296 8.33 -13.07 -18.01
C VAL A 296 7.44 -11.86 -17.74
N PHE A 297 7.89 -10.98 -16.84
CA PHE A 297 7.26 -9.70 -16.51
C PHE A 297 8.04 -8.54 -17.16
N GLN A 298 8.71 -8.81 -18.29
CA GLN A 298 9.37 -7.81 -19.11
C GLN A 298 8.36 -6.74 -19.53
N GLY A 299 8.60 -5.50 -19.12
CA GLY A 299 7.72 -4.37 -19.43
C GLY A 299 7.90 -3.23 -18.43
N HIS A 300 6.95 -2.29 -18.44
CA HIS A 300 6.97 -1.07 -17.63
C HIS A 300 6.72 -1.30 -16.13
N THR A 301 6.38 -2.53 -15.75
CA THR A 301 6.04 -2.85 -14.36
C THR A 301 7.29 -3.33 -13.62
N HIS A 302 7.86 -4.52 -13.85
CA HIS A 302 8.87 -5.08 -12.92
C HIS A 302 10.33 -4.98 -13.39
N GLY A 303 10.60 -4.65 -14.66
CA GLY A 303 11.95 -4.66 -15.22
C GLY A 303 12.60 -6.05 -15.24
N ASP A 304 13.76 -6.18 -15.90
CA ASP A 304 14.40 -7.50 -16.12
C ASP A 304 15.17 -8.03 -14.90
N PHE A 305 15.64 -7.13 -14.03
CA PHE A 305 16.62 -7.43 -12.97
C PHE A 305 16.28 -6.78 -11.64
N SER A 306 15.08 -6.23 -11.47
CA SER A 306 14.78 -5.36 -10.32
C SER A 306 14.81 -6.13 -9.00
N HIS A 307 14.30 -7.36 -8.96
CA HIS A 307 14.41 -8.24 -7.78
C HIS A 307 15.85 -8.63 -7.49
N PHE A 308 16.64 -8.88 -8.54
CA PHE A 308 18.06 -9.11 -8.40
C PHE A 308 18.74 -7.90 -7.76
N ILE A 309 18.45 -6.69 -8.25
CA ILE A 309 18.98 -5.44 -7.70
C ILE A 309 18.56 -5.28 -6.23
N GLN A 310 17.30 -5.51 -5.85
CA GLN A 310 16.88 -5.48 -4.45
C GLN A 310 17.76 -6.37 -3.56
N TRP A 311 18.09 -7.59 -3.99
CA TRP A 311 19.00 -8.47 -3.25
C TRP A 311 20.45 -7.98 -3.19
N VAL A 312 20.93 -7.30 -4.23
CA VAL A 312 22.22 -6.58 -4.18
C VAL A 312 22.20 -5.52 -3.10
N LEU A 313 21.16 -4.68 -3.08
CA LEU A 313 21.01 -3.59 -2.12
C LEU A 313 20.95 -4.11 -0.68
N ILE A 314 20.14 -5.15 -0.43
CA ILE A 314 20.03 -5.78 0.89
C ILE A 314 21.36 -6.34 1.36
N THR A 315 22.09 -7.01 0.46
CA THR A 315 23.36 -7.65 0.82
C THR A 315 24.46 -6.62 1.07
N ASN A 316 24.53 -5.56 0.28
CA ASN A 316 25.46 -4.45 0.51
C ASN A 316 25.15 -3.75 1.84
N TRP A 317 23.87 -3.45 2.10
CA TRP A 317 23.43 -2.88 3.37
C TRP A 317 23.80 -3.76 4.56
N ASN A 318 23.57 -5.07 4.46
CA ASN A 318 23.96 -6.02 5.50
C ASN A 318 25.48 -6.03 5.77
N ASN A 319 26.27 -5.80 4.73
CA ASN A 319 27.73 -5.91 4.77
C ASN A 319 28.44 -4.55 4.97
N GLU A 320 27.71 -3.44 5.18
CA GLU A 320 28.31 -2.13 5.40
C GLU A 320 29.29 -2.12 6.58
N ASN A 321 28.93 -2.83 7.66
CA ASN A 321 29.81 -3.14 8.76
C ASN A 321 29.91 -4.67 8.92
N PRO A 322 30.97 -5.31 8.39
CA PRO A 322 31.12 -6.76 8.47
C PRO A 322 31.17 -7.32 9.90
N HIS A 323 31.51 -6.50 10.90
CA HIS A 323 31.55 -6.92 12.30
C HIS A 323 30.19 -6.81 13.01
N GLU A 324 29.28 -6.01 12.44
CA GLU A 324 27.93 -5.80 12.97
C GLU A 324 26.91 -5.86 11.83
N PRO A 325 26.63 -7.07 11.31
CA PRO A 325 25.72 -7.23 10.20
C PRO A 325 24.31 -6.78 10.58
N GLN A 326 23.60 -6.18 9.63
CA GLN A 326 22.24 -5.67 9.86
C GLN A 326 21.22 -6.80 10.04
N LEU A 327 21.49 -7.97 9.46
CA LEU A 327 20.69 -9.18 9.56
C LEU A 327 21.42 -10.25 10.38
N LYS A 328 20.67 -11.02 11.17
CA LYS A 328 21.25 -12.17 11.89
C LYS A 328 21.50 -13.34 10.94
N THR A 329 20.67 -13.48 9.91
CA THR A 329 20.79 -14.49 8.87
C THR A 329 21.47 -13.91 7.64
N PRO A 330 22.53 -14.55 7.10
CA PRO A 330 23.13 -14.11 5.84
C PRO A 330 22.09 -14.00 4.71
N PRO A 331 22.13 -12.98 3.84
CA PRO A 331 21.12 -12.76 2.81
C PRO A 331 20.81 -13.98 1.92
N PRO A 332 21.80 -14.76 1.42
CA PRO A 332 21.50 -15.96 0.63
C PRO A 332 20.73 -17.04 1.42
N ALA A 333 21.04 -17.20 2.71
CA ALA A 333 20.37 -18.15 3.58
C ALA A 333 18.93 -17.69 3.93
N LEU A 334 18.71 -16.38 4.07
CA LEU A 334 17.38 -15.80 4.22
C LEU A 334 16.55 -16.01 2.95
N TYR A 335 17.13 -15.73 1.77
CA TYR A 335 16.52 -15.95 0.47
C TYR A 335 16.06 -17.41 0.29
N GLN A 336 16.95 -18.38 0.50
CA GLN A 336 16.61 -19.81 0.42
C GLN A 336 15.53 -20.22 1.42
N TRP A 337 15.54 -19.63 2.63
CA TRP A 337 14.52 -19.90 3.62
C TRP A 337 13.13 -19.41 3.19
N ILE A 338 13.02 -18.24 2.54
CA ILE A 338 11.76 -17.77 1.94
C ILE A 338 11.26 -18.81 0.92
N GLY A 339 12.16 -19.29 0.06
CA GLY A 339 11.88 -20.36 -0.90
C GLY A 339 11.35 -21.65 -0.25
N LYS A 340 12.02 -22.12 0.79
CA LYS A 340 11.61 -23.31 1.55
C LYS A 340 10.25 -23.15 2.22
N LYS A 341 9.91 -21.95 2.68
CA LYS A 341 8.61 -21.65 3.30
C LYS A 341 7.47 -21.64 2.29
N LYS A 342 7.74 -21.39 1.01
CA LYS A 342 6.74 -21.39 -0.08
C LYS A 342 5.56 -20.45 0.22
N SER A 343 5.83 -19.38 0.95
CA SER A 343 4.83 -18.42 1.41
C SER A 343 4.83 -17.21 0.48
N THR A 344 3.75 -17.06 -0.30
CA THR A 344 3.52 -15.85 -1.11
C THR A 344 3.54 -14.60 -0.25
N LEU A 345 2.94 -14.67 0.95
CA LEU A 345 2.92 -13.59 1.92
C LEU A 345 4.31 -13.04 2.25
N TYR A 346 5.33 -13.92 2.37
CA TYR A 346 6.69 -13.47 2.69
C TYR A 346 7.35 -12.81 1.48
N TRP A 347 7.13 -13.34 0.29
CA TRP A 347 7.69 -12.73 -0.92
C TRP A 347 7.01 -11.39 -1.23
N GLU A 348 5.69 -11.40 -1.33
CA GLU A 348 4.88 -10.27 -1.77
C GLU A 348 5.05 -9.09 -0.80
N ASN A 349 4.93 -9.29 0.51
CA ASN A 349 5.03 -8.17 1.46
C ASN A 349 6.46 -7.60 1.60
N THR A 350 7.49 -8.34 1.18
CA THR A 350 8.89 -7.87 1.17
C THR A 350 9.28 -7.22 -0.16
N PHE A 351 8.88 -7.79 -1.30
CA PHE A 351 9.45 -7.45 -2.62
C PHE A 351 8.42 -6.99 -3.67
N GLU A 352 7.12 -7.07 -3.37
CA GLU A 352 6.05 -6.61 -4.28
C GLU A 352 5.11 -5.58 -3.60
N SER A 353 5.11 -5.54 -2.26
CA SER A 353 4.23 -4.80 -1.33
C SER A 353 3.02 -4.15 -2.01
N PRO A 354 2.01 -4.94 -2.43
CA PRO A 354 0.86 -4.43 -3.17
C PRO A 354 -0.01 -3.49 -2.33
N SER A 355 0.17 -3.51 -1.01
CA SER A 355 -0.79 -3.00 -0.05
C SER A 355 -0.19 -2.06 1.00
N ILE A 356 0.82 -1.23 0.68
CA ILE A 356 1.23 -0.15 1.59
C ILE A 356 1.75 1.06 0.79
N SER A 357 1.17 2.24 1.00
CA SER A 357 1.85 3.51 0.72
C SER A 357 3.03 3.64 1.70
N SER A 358 4.26 3.84 1.20
CA SER A 358 5.53 3.89 1.96
C SER A 358 5.42 3.96 3.49
N LEU A 359 5.96 2.94 4.17
CA LEU A 359 5.94 2.77 5.64
C LEU A 359 6.45 3.97 6.43
N TYR A 360 7.33 4.78 5.83
CA TYR A 360 7.94 5.92 6.50
C TYR A 360 7.21 7.22 6.21
N LYS A 361 6.86 7.45 4.93
CA LYS A 361 6.16 8.65 4.46
C LYS A 361 5.49 8.40 3.12
N PRO A 362 4.24 8.83 2.91
CA PRO A 362 3.53 8.63 1.63
C PRO A 362 4.19 9.28 0.41
N ALA A 363 4.99 10.34 0.61
CA ALA A 363 5.73 11.01 -0.46
C ALA A 363 7.08 10.37 -0.80
N GLN A 364 7.56 9.42 0.01
CA GLN A 364 8.81 8.70 -0.24
C GLN A 364 8.55 7.48 -1.12
N ARG A 365 9.54 7.16 -1.96
CA ARG A 365 9.49 5.95 -2.79
C ARG A 365 9.65 4.72 -1.90
N ASP A 366 8.71 3.79 -1.98
CA ASP A 366 8.82 2.49 -1.32
C ASP A 366 9.40 1.47 -2.29
N PHE A 367 10.69 1.14 -2.14
CA PHE A 367 11.37 0.22 -3.03
C PHE A 367 11.12 -1.26 -2.71
N ARG A 368 10.25 -1.57 -1.74
CA ARG A 368 9.61 -2.90 -1.68
C ARG A 368 8.69 -3.11 -2.86
N ARG A 369 8.14 -2.05 -3.47
CA ARG A 369 7.39 -2.14 -4.72
C ARG A 369 8.38 -2.14 -5.85
N VAL A 370 8.62 -3.30 -6.45
CA VAL A 370 9.62 -3.47 -7.49
C VAL A 370 9.39 -2.53 -8.69
N GLU A 371 8.13 -2.19 -8.98
CA GLU A 371 7.80 -1.27 -10.06
C GLU A 371 8.23 0.16 -9.75
N VAL A 372 8.17 0.57 -8.49
CA VAL A 372 8.68 1.87 -8.06
C VAL A 372 10.20 1.94 -8.26
N LEU A 373 10.93 0.86 -7.93
CA LEU A 373 12.37 0.78 -8.20
C LEU A 373 12.65 0.84 -9.70
N HIS A 374 11.95 0.03 -10.50
CA HIS A 374 12.16 -0.01 -11.94
C HIS A 374 11.86 1.34 -12.61
N GLN A 375 10.73 1.96 -12.26
CA GLN A 375 10.34 3.29 -12.77
C GLN A 375 11.33 4.36 -12.35
N TYR A 376 11.82 4.33 -11.11
CA TYR A 376 12.86 5.25 -10.67
C TYR A 376 14.14 5.12 -11.50
N LEU A 377 14.60 3.88 -11.77
CA LEU A 377 15.80 3.66 -12.59
C LEU A 377 15.61 4.10 -14.05
N LEU A 378 14.38 4.10 -14.56
CA LEU A 378 14.05 4.60 -15.90
C LEU A 378 13.76 6.10 -15.94
N SER A 379 13.52 6.76 -14.80
CA SER A 379 13.07 8.15 -14.78
C SER A 379 14.24 9.14 -14.94
N PRO A 380 13.96 10.38 -15.38
CA PRO A 380 14.93 11.48 -15.38
C PRO A 380 15.43 11.85 -13.97
N GLU A 381 14.76 11.39 -12.91
CA GLU A 381 15.12 11.66 -11.52
C GLU A 381 16.19 10.67 -10.99
N CYS A 382 16.53 9.64 -11.78
CA CYS A 382 17.57 8.69 -11.46
C CYS A 382 18.93 9.40 -11.35
N LYS A 383 19.57 9.30 -10.17
CA LYS A 383 20.90 9.92 -9.92
C LYS A 383 22.06 9.02 -10.32
N PHE A 384 21.77 7.83 -10.87
CA PHE A 384 22.72 6.76 -11.14
C PHE A 384 22.81 6.52 -12.65
N PRO A 385 23.65 7.29 -13.36
CA PRO A 385 23.61 7.36 -14.82
C PRO A 385 23.94 6.03 -15.49
N VAL A 386 24.90 5.24 -14.99
CA VAL A 386 25.24 3.95 -15.60
C VAL A 386 24.11 2.94 -15.38
N LEU A 387 23.56 2.87 -14.16
CA LEU A 387 22.37 2.06 -13.87
C LEU A 387 21.18 2.43 -14.76
N HIS A 388 20.91 3.73 -14.91
CA HIS A 388 19.86 4.24 -15.79
C HIS A 388 20.08 3.76 -17.23
N GLN A 389 21.27 3.97 -17.79
CA GLN A 389 21.62 3.58 -19.18
C GLN A 389 21.47 2.07 -19.42
N LEU A 390 21.95 1.25 -18.48
CA LEU A 390 21.85 -0.21 -18.59
C LEU A 390 20.40 -0.69 -18.49
N THR A 391 19.58 -0.02 -17.68
CA THR A 391 18.16 -0.36 -17.49
C THR A 391 17.32 0.12 -18.69
N SER A 392 17.51 1.36 -19.13
CA SER A 392 16.79 1.97 -20.26
C SER A 392 17.14 1.30 -21.59
N GLY A 393 18.44 1.08 -21.85
CA GLY A 393 18.90 0.36 -23.03
C GLY A 393 18.43 -1.10 -23.09
N ARG A 394 18.08 -1.68 -21.93
CA ARG A 394 17.44 -3.00 -21.85
C ARG A 394 15.94 -2.93 -22.12
N ALA A 395 15.25 -1.95 -21.53
CA ALA A 395 13.82 -1.71 -21.73
C ALA A 395 13.49 -1.39 -23.21
N ALA A 396 14.39 -0.71 -23.92
CA ALA A 396 14.27 -0.41 -25.35
C ALA A 396 14.13 -1.65 -26.27
N LYS A 397 14.40 -2.85 -25.76
CA LYS A 397 14.12 -4.11 -26.50
C LYS A 397 12.64 -4.41 -26.69
N GLY A 398 11.78 -3.73 -25.94
CA GLY A 398 10.36 -4.04 -25.88
C GLY A 398 10.05 -5.33 -25.14
N GLU A 399 8.76 -5.57 -24.99
CA GLU A 399 8.24 -6.79 -24.37
C GLU A 399 8.52 -7.99 -25.27
N ARG A 400 8.97 -9.10 -24.69
CA ARG A 400 9.00 -10.36 -25.43
C ARG A 400 7.61 -10.94 -25.50
N ALA A 401 7.15 -11.28 -26.71
CA ALA A 401 5.99 -12.12 -26.87
C ALA A 401 6.16 -13.39 -26.02
N LEU A 402 5.23 -13.62 -25.08
CA LEU A 402 5.12 -14.89 -24.38
C LEU A 402 5.02 -15.98 -25.45
N ILE A 403 5.97 -16.92 -25.46
CA ILE A 403 5.90 -18.05 -26.38
C ILE A 403 4.67 -18.87 -25.97
N ASN A 404 3.66 -18.87 -26.83
CA ASN A 404 2.32 -19.40 -26.58
C ASN A 404 2.32 -20.72 -25.80
N GLY A 405 1.74 -20.72 -24.59
CA GLY A 405 1.16 -21.91 -23.95
C GLY A 405 2.06 -22.73 -23.01
N GLN A 406 3.33 -22.40 -22.83
CA GLN A 406 4.19 -23.15 -21.90
C GLN A 406 4.17 -22.52 -20.51
N ILE A 407 3.82 -23.29 -19.48
CA ILE A 407 3.86 -22.89 -18.06
C ILE A 407 5.01 -23.67 -17.41
N ASN A 408 5.78 -23.02 -16.54
CA ASN A 408 6.91 -23.61 -15.78
C ASN A 408 8.22 -23.87 -16.54
N GLU A 409 8.60 -23.04 -17.51
CA GLU A 409 9.93 -23.14 -18.10
C GLU A 409 10.94 -22.19 -17.46
N PHE A 410 12.07 -22.75 -17.02
CA PHE A 410 13.25 -21.98 -16.62
C PHE A 410 14.52 -22.76 -16.95
N THR A 411 15.66 -22.06 -17.03
CA THR A 411 16.99 -22.69 -17.02
C THR A 411 17.72 -22.25 -15.78
N LEU A 412 18.21 -23.21 -15.02
CA LEU A 412 19.04 -22.99 -13.85
C LEU A 412 20.50 -23.25 -14.20
N ALA A 413 21.36 -22.26 -13.98
CA ALA A 413 22.81 -22.40 -14.09
C ALA A 413 23.42 -22.25 -12.69
N PRO A 414 23.88 -23.35 -12.03
CA PRO A 414 24.56 -23.23 -10.76
C PRO A 414 25.90 -22.51 -10.93
N PHE A 415 26.29 -21.70 -9.96
CA PHE A 415 27.60 -21.03 -9.97
C PHE A 415 28.73 -21.97 -9.51
N ASN A 416 28.39 -22.94 -8.66
CA ASN A 416 29.27 -24.00 -8.18
C ASN A 416 28.62 -25.35 -8.54
N PRO A 417 29.23 -26.16 -9.42
CA PRO A 417 28.66 -27.41 -9.92
C PRO A 417 28.61 -28.54 -8.89
#